data_AF-L0HKG8-F1
#
_entry.id   AF-L0HKG8-F1
#
_cell.length_a   1.000
_cell.length_b   1.000
_cell.length_c   1.000
_cell.angle_alpha   90.00
_cell.angle_beta   90.00
_cell.angle_gamma   90.00
#
_symmetry.space_group_name_H-M   'P 1'
#
loop_
_entity.id
_entity.type
_entity.pdbx_description
1 polymer ?
#
loop_
_entity_poly.entity_id
_entity_poly.type
_entity_poly.pdbx_seq_one_letter_code
_entity_poly.pdbx_strand_id
1 'polypeptide(L)' 'MEAIIKILSCLIGLFIFVNGAWITMTPPFGDEPQGYAIMAVGIFIPLIMLYVGHLTEGFSSR' A
#
# COMPACT_ATOMS: atom_id res chain seq x y z
N MET A 1 -11.72 -0.41 -15.83
CA MET A 1 -11.91 -0.74 -14.40
C MET A 1 -10.57 -1.02 -13.72
N GLU A 2 -9.70 -1.84 -14.32
CA GLU A 2 -8.40 -2.22 -13.75
C GLU A 2 -7.44 -1.04 -13.51
N ALA A 3 -7.32 -0.10 -14.46
CA ALA A 3 -6.47 1.09 -14.30
C ALA A 3 -6.92 1.98 -13.11
N ILE A 4 -8.23 2.10 -12.89
CA ILE A 4 -8.79 2.86 -11.76
C ILE A 4 -8.42 2.17 -10.44
N ILE A 5 -8.49 0.84 -10.39
CA ILE A 5 -8.11 0.06 -9.21
C ILE A 5 -6.61 0.18 -8.92
N LYS A 6 -5.75 0.16 -9.96
CA LYS A 6 -4.30 0.38 -9.84
C LYS A 6 -3.99 1.78 -9.28
N ILE A 7 -4.69 2.81 -9.75
CA ILE A 7 -4.54 4.18 -9.24
C ILE A 7 -5.00 4.31 -7.79
N LEU A 8 -6.20 3.79 -7.47
CA LEU A 8 -6.76 3.86 -6.12
C LEU A 8 -5.90 3.09 -5.10
N SER A 9 -5.42 1.91 -5.45
CA SER A 9 -4.51 1.13 -4.58
C SER A 9 -3.19 1.86 -4.33
N CYS A 10 -2.65 2.56 -5.33
CA CYS A 10 -1.47 3.40 -5.16
C CYS A 10 -1.73 4.57 -4.21
N LEU A 11 -2.87 5.27 -4.36
CA LEU A 11 -3.27 6.37 -3.47
C LEU A 11 -3.51 5.91 -2.03
N ILE A 12 -4.16 4.74 -1.85
CA ILE A 12 -4.38 4.13 -0.53
C ILE A 12 -3.03 3.73 0.11
N GLY A 13 -2.13 3.12 -0.67
CA GLY A 13 -0.79 2.77 -0.19
C GLY A 13 0.00 3.98 0.28
N LEU A 14 0.01 5.06 -0.51
CA LEU A 14 0.61 6.35 -0.15
C LEU A 14 -0.01 6.95 1.11
N PHE A 15 -1.35 6.95 1.21
CA PHE A 15 -2.04 7.44 2.39
C PHE A 15 -1.63 6.68 3.65
N ILE A 16 -1.58 5.35 3.60
CA ILE A 16 -1.17 4.51 4.72
C ILE A 16 0.30 4.77 5.08
N PHE A 17 1.17 4.89 4.09
CA PHE A 17 2.59 5.18 4.31
C PHE A 17 2.79 6.51 5.05
N VAL A 18 2.13 7.57 4.60
CA VAL A 18 2.21 8.91 5.24
C VAL A 18 1.70 8.87 6.68
N ASN A 19 0.64 8.11 6.96
CA ASN A 19 0.14 7.93 8.32
C ASN A 19 1.13 7.15 9.20
N GLY A 20 1.78 6.10 8.66
CA GLY A 20 2.84 5.39 9.38
C GLY A 20 4.05 6.27 9.70
N ALA A 21 4.44 7.14 8.77
CA ALA A 21 5.49 8.13 8.99
C ALA A 21 5.11 9.12 10.10
N TRP A 22 3.87 9.62 10.08
CA TRP A 22 3.35 10.50 11.12
C TRP A 22 3.38 9.85 12.52
N ILE A 23 2.96 8.59 12.62
CA ILE A 23 3.00 7.81 13.88
C ILE A 23 4.44 7.70 14.38
N THR A 24 5.40 7.42 13.50
CA THR A 24 6.83 7.29 13.86
C THR A 24 7.39 8.61 14.41
N MET A 25 6.90 9.76 13.94
CA MET A 25 7.42 11.07 14.30
C MET A 25 6.73 11.73 15.51
N THR A 26 5.70 11.09 16.10
CA THR A 26 4.89 11.68 17.19
C THR A 26 4.90 10.85 18.49
N PRO A 27 6.03 10.78 19.21
CA PRO A 27 6.05 10.24 20.57
C PRO A 27 5.23 11.13 21.53
N PRO A 28 4.59 10.59 22.59
CA PRO A 28 4.60 9.20 23.08
C PRO A 28 3.48 8.31 22.51
N PHE A 29 2.67 8.82 21.58
CA PHE A 29 1.47 8.13 21.09
C PHE A 29 1.78 7.11 19.98
N GLY A 30 2.92 7.26 19.31
CA GLY A 30 3.40 6.32 18.30
C GLY A 30 4.63 5.56 18.77
N ASP A 31 4.55 4.23 18.64
CA ASP A 31 5.69 3.33 18.81
C ASP A 31 6.44 3.22 17.48
N GLU A 32 7.76 3.42 17.49
CA GLU A 32 8.59 3.39 16.26
C GLU A 32 8.42 2.09 15.45
N PRO A 33 8.44 0.88 16.06
CA PRO A 33 8.18 -0.37 15.36
C PRO A 33 6.79 -0.43 14.72
N GLN A 34 5.77 0.10 15.39
CA GLN A 34 4.41 0.14 14.86
C GLN A 34 4.34 1.07 13.64
N GLY A 35 4.96 2.25 13.72
CA GLY A 35 5.05 3.18 12.60
C GLY A 35 5.75 2.57 11.39
N TYR A 36 6.88 1.87 11.59
CA TYR A 36 7.58 1.14 10.53
C TYR A 36 6.73 0.02 9.92
N ALA A 37 5.99 -0.73 10.75
CA ALA A 37 5.09 -1.77 10.26
C ALA A 37 3.97 -1.20 9.36
N ILE A 38 3.38 -0.08 9.75
CA ILE A 38 2.33 0.60 8.97
C ILE A 38 2.91 1.12 7.64
N MET A 39 4.10 1.71 7.67
CA MET A 39 4.80 2.14 6.45
C MET A 39 5.07 0.97 5.50
N ALA A 40 5.53 -0.17 6.03
CA ALA A 40 5.76 -1.37 5.23
C ALA A 40 4.47 -1.84 4.54
N VAL A 41 3.34 -1.88 5.26
CA VAL A 41 2.03 -2.24 4.69
C VAL A 41 1.64 -1.30 3.54
N GLY A 42 1.84 0.01 3.71
CA GLY A 42 1.58 1.01 2.67
C GLY A 42 2.34 0.73 1.36
N ILE A 43 3.57 0.22 1.45
CA ILE A 43 4.40 -0.16 0.28
C ILE A 43 3.92 -1.47 -0.35
N PHE A 44 3.50 -2.45 0.46
CA PHE A 44 3.08 -3.76 -0.05
C PHE A 44 1.76 -3.73 -0.82
N ILE A 45 0.84 -2.81 -0.48
CA ILE A 45 -0.47 -2.68 -1.16
C ILE A 45 -0.34 -2.50 -2.68
N PRO A 46 0.40 -1.50 -3.20
CA PRO A 46 0.56 -1.35 -4.65
C PRO A 46 1.31 -2.51 -5.29
N LEU A 47 2.29 -3.12 -4.60
CA LEU A 47 3.03 -4.28 -5.12
C LEU A 47 2.13 -5.50 -5.31
N ILE A 48 1.30 -5.82 -4.32
CA ILE A 48 0.32 -6.91 -4.40
C ILE A 48 -0.66 -6.62 -5.54
N MET A 49 -1.10 -5.37 -5.70
CA MET A 49 -2.08 -5.04 -6.73
C MET A 49 -1.52 -5.12 -8.15
N LEU A 50 -0.24 -4.80 -8.35
CA LEU A 50 0.45 -5.04 -9.62
C LEU A 50 0.56 -6.54 -9.92
N TYR A 51 0.91 -7.35 -8.91
CA TYR A 51 0.98 -8.80 -9.06
C TYR A 51 -0.38 -9.42 -9.42
N VAL A 52 -1.45 -9.03 -8.71
CA VAL A 52 -2.82 -9.50 -9.00
C VAL A 52 -3.30 -9.03 -10.37
N GLY A 53 -2.97 -7.80 -10.77
CA GLY A 53 -3.27 -7.29 -12.11
C GLY A 53 -2.65 -8.15 -13.20
N HIS A 54 -1.36 -8.50 -13.08
CA HIS A 54 -0.68 -9.38 -14.03
C HIS A 54 -1.30 -10.78 -14.12
N LEU A 55 -1.72 -11.37 -13.00
CA LEU A 55 -2.42 -12.66 -13.00
C LEU A 55 -3.77 -12.58 -13.73
N THR A 56 -4.48 -11.47 -13.57
CA THR A 56 -5.80 -11.26 -14.21
C THR A 56 -5.67 -11.08 -15.72
N GLU A 57 -4.68 -10.30 -16.17
CA GLU A 57 -4.35 -10.14 -17.59
C GLU A 57 -3.93 -11.48 -18.23
N GLY A 58 -3.14 -12.30 -17.51
CA GLY A 58 -2.73 -13.63 -17.97
C GLY A 58 -3.86 -14.65 -18.07
N PHE A 59 -4.89 -14.55 -17.22
CA PHE A 59 -6.06 -15.42 -17.26
C PHE A 59 -7.08 -14.99 -18.34
N SER A 60 -7.19 -13.69 -18.62
CA SER A 60 -8.13 -13.16 -19.63
C SER A 60 -7.73 -13.45 -21.08
N SER A 61 -6.52 -13.94 -21.34
CA SER A 61 -5.99 -14.19 -22.70
C SER A 61 -6.10 -15.65 -23.16
N ARG A 62 -6.74 -16.51 -22.38
CA ARG A 62 -7.10 -17.91 -22.72
C ARG A 62 -8.61 -18.05 -22.83
#